data_AF-A0A3L9DPA7-F1
#
_entry.id   AF-A0A3L9DPA7-F1
#
_cell.length_a   1.000
_cell.length_b   1.000
_cell.length_c   1.000
_cell.angle_alpha   90.00
_cell.angle_beta   90.00
_cell.angle_gamma   90.00
#
_symmetry.space_group_name_H-M   'P 1'
#
loop_
_entity.id
_entity.type
_entity.pdbx_description
1 polymer ?
#
loop_
_entity_poly.entity_id
_entity_poly.type
_entity_poly.pdbx_seq_one_letter_code
_entity_poly.pdbx_strand_id
1 'polypeptide(L)' 'MEKQIAFYMTKRSSDELDEIQKIIAEKEGRVTKAYILNQAIYKYYEYIKEYYKIDEEMK' A
#
# COMPACT_ATOMS: atom_id res chain seq x y z
N MET A 1 2.68 13.47 11.12
CA MET A 1 1.51 13.10 11.92
C MET A 1 0.85 11.90 11.28
N GLU A 2 0.56 10.88 12.07
CA GLU A 2 -0.24 9.74 11.60
C GLU A 2 -1.74 10.12 11.62
N LYS A 3 -2.48 9.70 10.59
CA LYS A 3 -3.94 9.87 10.53
C LYS A 3 -4.58 8.50 10.52
N GLN A 4 -5.56 8.28 11.39
CA GLN A 4 -6.37 7.07 11.37
C GLN A 4 -7.41 7.16 10.25
N ILE A 5 -7.51 6.12 9.43
CA ILE A 5 -8.48 6.01 8.34
C ILE A 5 -9.23 4.69 8.50
N ALA A 6 -10.55 4.73 8.33
CA ALA A 6 -11.40 3.56 8.18
C ALA A 6 -11.91 3.51 6.74
N PHE A 7 -11.88 2.34 6.11
CA PHE A 7 -12.34 2.15 4.74
C PHE A 7 -12.89 0.74 4.53
N TYR A 8 -13.73 0.58 3.52
CA TYR A 8 -14.26 -0.72 3.11
C TYR A 8 -13.35 -1.34 2.05
N MET A 9 -13.19 -2.66 2.12
CA MET A 9 -12.47 -3.46 1.14
C MET A 9 -13.31 -4.67 0.74
N THR A 10 -13.07 -5.19 -0.46
CA THR A 10 -13.70 -6.45 -0.87
C THR A 10 -13.18 -7.59 0.00
N LYS A 11 -13.99 -8.66 0.14
CA LYS A 11 -13.55 -9.88 0.83
C LYS A 11 -12.21 -10.39 0.27
N ARG A 12 -12.10 -10.44 -1.07
CA ARG A 12 -10.88 -10.84 -1.77
C ARG A 12 -9.67 -10.01 -1.34
N SER A 13 -9.79 -8.68 -1.33
CA SER A 13 -8.69 -7.79 -0.95
C SER A 13 -8.29 -7.96 0.52
N SER A 14 -9.24 -8.25 1.41
CA SER A 14 -8.95 -8.57 2.81
C SER A 14 -8.16 -9.87 2.93
N ASP A 15 -8.60 -10.92 2.23
CA ASP A 15 -7.95 -12.23 2.25
C ASP A 15 -6.52 -12.14 1.66
N GLU A 16 -6.35 -11.42 0.56
CA GLU A 16 -5.03 -11.16 -0.05
C GLU A 16 -4.11 -10.36 0.89
N LEU A 17 -4.65 -9.36 1.63
CA LEU A 17 -3.89 -8.60 2.61
C LEU A 17 -3.41 -9.46 3.78
N ASP A 18 -4.23 -10.41 4.23
CA ASP A 18 -3.86 -11.39 5.26
C ASP A 18 -2.72 -12.31 4.78
N GLU A 19 -2.78 -12.80 3.54
CA GLU A 19 -1.72 -13.63 2.96
C GLU A 19 -0.40 -12.86 2.78
N ILE A 20 -0.46 -11.61 2.28
CA ILE A 20 0.73 -10.76 2.17
C ILE A 20 1.37 -10.54 3.54
N GLN A 21 0.56 -10.32 4.58
CA GLN A 21 1.08 -10.14 5.94
C GLN A 21 1.81 -11.38 6.45
N LYS A 22 1.29 -12.59 6.17
CA LYS A 22 1.98 -13.84 6.51
C LYS A 22 3.32 -13.97 5.78
N ILE A 23 3.33 -13.74 4.47
CA ILE A 23 4.54 -13.85 3.63
C ILE A 23 5.66 -12.92 4.14
N ILE A 24 5.33 -11.66 4.43
CA ILE A 24 6.30 -10.69 4.93
C ILE A 24 6.74 -11.06 6.36
N ALA A 25 5.81 -11.49 7.21
CA ALA A 25 6.12 -11.92 8.57
C ALA A 25 7.15 -13.07 8.61
N GLU A 26 7.07 -14.01 7.67
CA GLU A 26 8.00 -15.14 7.55
C GLU A 26 9.38 -14.72 7.03
N LYS A 27 9.45 -13.75 6.12
CA LYS A 27 10.70 -13.36 5.43
C LYS A 27 11.47 -12.25 6.12
N GLU A 28 10.76 -11.24 6.60
CA GLU A 28 11.33 -9.95 7.04
C GLU A 28 10.98 -9.64 8.51
N GLY A 29 10.14 -10.48 9.13
CA GLY A 29 9.64 -10.28 10.48
C GLY A 29 8.28 -9.58 10.52
N ARG A 30 7.72 -9.50 11.72
CA ARG A 30 6.31 -9.13 11.92
C ARG A 30 6.02 -7.68 11.48
N VAL A 31 5.08 -7.53 10.55
CA VAL A 31 4.57 -6.23 10.09
C VAL A 31 3.07 -6.09 10.36
N THR A 32 2.56 -4.85 10.31
CA THR A 32 1.12 -4.56 10.43
C THR A 32 0.47 -4.47 9.05
N LYS A 33 -0.85 -4.70 8.98
CA LYS A 33 -1.63 -4.45 7.75
C LYS A 33 -1.52 -2.98 7.28
N ALA A 34 -1.48 -2.04 8.22
CA ALA A 34 -1.31 -0.62 7.93
C ALA A 34 0.02 -0.33 7.21
N TYR A 35 1.11 -0.97 7.65
CA TYR A 35 2.40 -0.86 6.96
C TYR A 35 2.29 -1.32 5.49
N ILE A 36 1.68 -2.48 5.25
CA ILE A 36 1.52 -3.05 3.90
C ILE A 36 0.69 -2.11 3.02
N LEU A 37 -0.43 -1.60 3.54
CA LEU A 37 -1.28 -0.66 2.83
C LEU A 37 -0.55 0.64 2.48
N ASN A 38 0.25 1.18 3.41
CA ASN A 38 1.07 2.37 3.14
C ASN A 38 2.08 2.11 2.01
N GLN A 39 2.76 0.96 2.02
CA GLN A 39 3.70 0.59 0.95
C GLN A 39 2.99 0.43 -0.40
N ALA A 40 1.78 -0.13 -0.42
CA ALA A 40 0.98 -0.25 -1.64
C ALA A 40 0.58 1.14 -2.18
N ILE A 41 0.15 2.06 -1.30
CA ILE A 41 -0.19 3.43 -1.68
C ILE A 41 1.03 4.15 -2.27
N TYR A 42 2.21 4.04 -1.65
CA TYR A 42 3.42 4.68 -2.17
C TYR A 42 3.79 4.17 -3.56
N LYS A 43 3.81 2.85 -3.76
CA LYS A 43 4.11 2.25 -5.06
C LYS A 43 3.10 2.68 -6.13
N TYR A 44 1.82 2.73 -5.79
CA TYR A 44 0.79 3.17 -6.72
C TYR A 44 0.89 4.67 -7.04
N TYR A 45 1.24 5.50 -6.05
CA TYR A 45 1.45 6.93 -6.27
C TYR A 45 2.63 7.21 -7.22
N GLU A 46 3.75 6.49 -7.07
CA GLU A 46 4.87 6.59 -8.02
C GLU A 46 4.44 6.22 -9.44
N TYR A 47 3.68 5.13 -9.60
CA TYR A 47 3.09 4.77 -10.89
C TYR A 47 2.19 5.86 -11.46
N ILE A 48 1.34 6.49 -10.64
CA ILE A 48 0.44 7.57 -11.07
C ILE A 48 1.24 8.79 -11.55
N LYS A 49 2.29 9.18 -10.82
CA LYS A 49 3.16 10.30 -11.24
C LYS A 49 3.82 10.04 -12.58
N GLU A 50 4.35 8.83 -12.78
CA GLU A 50 4.97 8.42 -14.04
C GLU A 50 3.95 8.37 -15.19
N TYR A 51 2.82 7.71 -14.95
CA TYR A 51 1.77 7.50 -15.96
C TYR A 51 1.18 8.82 -16.45
N TYR A 52 0.92 9.76 -15.55
CA TYR A 52 0.36 11.08 -15.88
C TYR A 52 1.43 12.15 -16.13
N LYS A 53 2.73 11.81 -16.10
CA LYS A 53 3.84 12.76 -16.31
C LYS A 53 3.75 14.00 -15.41
N ILE A 54 3.25 13.83 -14.19
CA ILE A 54 3.00 14.94 -13.26
C ILE A 54 4.31 15.65 -12.91
N ASP A 55 5.43 14.92 -12.87
CA ASP A 55 6.76 15.48 -12.62
C ASP A 55 7.32 16.28 -13.83
N GLU A 56 6.76 16.15 -15.04
CA GLU A 56 7.13 16.96 -16.22
C GLU A 56 6.35 18.29 -16.29
N GLU A 57 5.13 18.35 -15.76
CA GLU A 57 4.28 19.55 -15.76
C GLU A 57 4.66 20.59 -14.70
N MET A 58 5.54 20.25 -13.76
CA MET A 58 6.02 21.14 -12.68
C MET A 58 7.37 21.84 -12.98
N LYS A 59 7.90 21.71 -14.20
CA LYS A 59 9.09 22.46 -14.68
C LYS A 59 8.69 23.61 -15.59
#